data_AF-A0A5M3WFB1-F1
#
_entry.id   AF-A0A5M3WFB1-F1
#
_cell.length_a   1.000
_cell.length_b   1.000
_cell.length_c   1.000
_cell.angle_alpha   90.00
_cell.angle_beta   90.00
_cell.angle_gamma   90.00
#
_symmetry.space_group_name_H-M   'P 1'
#
loop_
_entity.id
_entity.type
_entity.pdbx_description
1 polymer ?
#
loop_
_entity_poly.entity_id
_entity_poly.type
_entity_poly.pdbx_seq_one_letter_code
_entity_poly.pdbx_strand_id
1 'polypeptide(L)'
;MARPQSELSAVRRRAVDISWARTPDRAERTQPATNASPVSLAHWVKKVREEGLVKSEADILKAAKNYHRAYMTQLSLKASAARRTKAAKAAGR
;
A
#
# COMPACT_ATOMS: atom_id res chain seq x y z
N MET A 1 16.58 11.50 -32.84
CA MET A 1 16.29 12.61 -31.91
C MET A 1 15.37 12.09 -30.80
N ALA A 2 15.69 12.37 -29.52
CA ALA A 2 14.84 11.95 -28.39
C ALA A 2 13.57 12.80 -28.31
N ARG A 3 12.42 12.19 -28.00
CA ARG A 3 11.15 12.91 -27.85
C ARG A 3 11.18 13.84 -26.64
N PRO A 4 10.57 15.04 -26.70
CA PRO A 4 10.45 15.93 -25.56
C PRO A 4 9.63 15.29 -24.42
N GLN A 5 9.93 15.67 -23.18
CA GLN A 5 9.37 15.04 -21.97
C GLN A 5 7.83 15.15 -21.87
N SER A 6 7.26 16.23 -22.39
CA SER A 6 5.80 16.45 -22.45
C SER A 6 5.10 15.42 -23.34
N GLU A 7 5.68 15.09 -24.49
CA GLU A 7 5.18 14.06 -25.40
C GLU A 7 5.29 12.66 -24.79
N LEU A 8 6.40 12.36 -24.10
CA LEU A 8 6.56 11.09 -23.39
C LEU A 8 5.50 10.92 -22.29
N SER A 9 5.18 12.00 -21.57
CA SER A 9 4.11 12.01 -20.57
C SER A 9 2.72 11.76 -21.17
N ALA A 10 2.41 12.37 -22.32
CA ALA A 10 1.13 12.16 -23.01
C ALA A 10 0.98 10.72 -23.52
N VAL A 11 2.06 10.16 -24.12
CA VAL A 11 2.07 8.76 -24.61
C VAL A 11 1.87 7.77 -23.46
N ARG A 12 2.52 7.99 -22.32
CA ARG A 12 2.35 7.14 -21.13
C ARG A 12 0.92 7.17 -20.59
N ARG A 13 0.30 8.35 -20.50
CA ARG A 13 -1.10 8.50 -20.07
C ARG A 13 -2.05 7.74 -21.00
N ARG A 14 -1.93 7.96 -22.31
CA ARG A 14 -2.73 7.24 -23.32
C ARG A 14 -2.57 5.72 -23.19
N ALA A 15 -1.35 5.23 -22.98
CA ALA A 15 -1.11 3.79 -22.80
C ALA A 15 -1.78 3.24 -21.52
N VAL A 16 -1.74 3.98 -20.42
CA VAL A 16 -2.43 3.63 -19.17
C VAL A 16 -3.95 3.59 -19.37
N ASP A 17 -4.52 4.60 -20.02
CA ASP A 17 -5.96 4.68 -20.26
C ASP A 17 -6.45 3.50 -21.12
N ILE A 18 -5.72 3.18 -22.20
CA ILE A 18 -6.01 2.00 -23.05
C ILE A 18 -5.89 0.70 -22.24
N SER A 19 -4.86 0.58 -21.41
CA SER A 19 -4.68 -0.60 -20.56
C SER A 19 -5.83 -0.79 -19.58
N TRP A 20 -6.34 0.29 -18.97
CA TRP A 20 -7.48 0.23 -18.05
C TRP A 20 -8.81 -0.02 -18.75
N ALA A 21 -9.00 0.51 -19.96
CA ALA A 21 -10.18 0.23 -20.77
C ALA A 21 -10.27 -1.25 -21.18
N ARG A 22 -9.13 -1.92 -21.38
CA ARG A 22 -9.04 -3.34 -21.71
C ARG A 22 -9.07 -4.28 -20.51
N THR A 23 -9.06 -3.76 -19.29
CA THR A 23 -9.06 -4.58 -18.07
C THR A 23 -10.50 -4.84 -17.65
N PRO A 24 -11.04 -6.07 -17.82
CA PRO A 24 -12.42 -6.39 -17.49
C PRO A 24 -12.68 -6.36 -15.99
N ASP A 25 -11.74 -6.86 -15.18
CA ASP A 25 -11.78 -6.79 -13.72
C ASP A 25 -10.55 -6.04 -13.19
N ARG A 26 -10.79 -4.85 -12.63
CA ARG A 26 -9.73 -4.03 -12.02
C ARG A 26 -9.31 -4.53 -10.65
N ALA A 27 -10.21 -5.17 -9.90
CA ALA A 27 -9.91 -5.73 -8.59
C ALA A 27 -8.92 -6.89 -8.77
N GLU A 28 -9.21 -7.82 -9.66
CA GLU A 28 -8.32 -8.94 -9.97
C GLU A 28 -6.93 -8.45 -10.42
N ARG A 29 -6.88 -7.48 -11.34
CA ARG A 29 -5.61 -6.91 -11.81
C ARG A 29 -4.77 -6.28 -10.69
N THR A 30 -5.40 -5.65 -9.71
CA THR A 30 -4.69 -4.95 -8.61
C THR A 30 -4.45 -5.85 -7.39
N GLN A 31 -5.14 -6.99 -7.30
CA GLN A 31 -5.05 -7.89 -6.15
C GLN A 31 -3.62 -8.34 -5.81
N PRO A 32 -2.74 -8.68 -6.78
CA PRO A 32 -1.36 -9.06 -6.46
C PRO A 32 -0.59 -7.93 -5.77
N ALA A 33 -0.75 -6.69 -6.26
CA ALA A 33 -0.12 -5.52 -5.67
C ALA A 33 -0.70 -5.22 -4.28
N THR A 34 -2.01 -5.35 -4.12
CA THR A 34 -2.70 -5.22 -2.82
C THR A 34 -2.19 -6.27 -1.82
N ASN A 35 -2.05 -7.52 -2.24
CA ASN A 35 -1.55 -8.62 -1.40
C ASN A 35 -0.07 -8.45 -1.01
N ALA A 36 0.72 -7.79 -1.86
CA ALA A 36 2.11 -7.45 -1.55
C ALA A 36 2.23 -6.23 -0.62
N SER A 37 1.16 -5.46 -0.43
CA SER A 37 1.16 -4.26 0.40
C SER A 37 0.96 -4.59 1.90
N PRO A 38 1.62 -3.86 2.82
CA PRO A 38 1.39 -3.95 4.27
C PRO A 38 -0.06 -3.66 4.71
N VAL A 39 -0.90 -3.15 3.80
CA VAL A 39 -2.33 -2.95 4.04
C VAL A 39 -3.08 -4.29 4.05
N SER A 40 -2.61 -5.29 3.31
CA SER A 40 -3.22 -6.63 3.25
C SER A 40 -2.69 -7.55 4.34
N LEU A 41 -3.55 -8.41 4.89
CA LEU A 41 -3.13 -9.46 5.82
C LEU A 41 -2.23 -10.50 5.14
N ALA A 42 -2.40 -10.73 3.84
CA ALA A 42 -1.60 -11.70 3.07
C ALA A 42 -0.10 -11.36 3.09
N HIS A 43 0.24 -10.06 3.02
CA HIS A 43 1.61 -9.58 3.17
C HIS A 43 2.23 -10.04 4.50
N TRP A 44 1.50 -9.89 5.60
CA TRP A 44 1.97 -10.24 6.94
C TRP A 44 2.05 -11.73 7.16
N VAL A 45 1.12 -12.52 6.60
CA VAL A 45 1.20 -13.98 6.62
C VAL A 45 2.47 -14.46 5.91
N LYS A 46 2.76 -13.91 4.73
CA LYS A 46 4.00 -14.22 4.00
C LYS A 46 5.22 -13.86 4.84
N LYS A 47 5.25 -12.66 5.42
CA LYS A 47 6.36 -12.20 6.26
C LYS A 47 6.59 -13.09 7.48
N VAL A 48 5.53 -13.46 8.22
CA VAL A 48 5.63 -14.34 9.40
C VAL A 48 6.16 -15.73 9.01
N ARG A 49 5.72 -16.25 7.85
CA ARG A 49 6.24 -17.52 7.32
C ARG A 49 7.73 -17.42 6.95
N GLU A 50 8.15 -16.34 6.33
CA GLU A 50 9.56 -16.07 5.99
C GLU A 50 10.45 -15.92 7.24
N GLU A 51 9.92 -15.32 8.31
CA GLU A 51 10.64 -15.21 9.59
C GLU A 51 10.83 -16.57 10.27
N GLY A 52 9.98 -17.57 9.99
CA GLY A 52 10.12 -18.94 10.49
C GLY A 52 9.96 -19.12 12.02
N LEU A 53 9.60 -18.05 12.74
CA LEU A 53 9.48 -18.03 14.21
C LEU A 53 8.25 -18.80 14.71
N VAL A 54 7.21 -18.89 13.88
CA VAL A 54 5.94 -19.53 14.22
C VAL A 54 5.67 -20.65 13.22
N LYS A 55 5.50 -21.88 13.72
CA LYS A 55 5.37 -23.09 12.89
C LYS A 55 3.92 -23.59 12.71
N SER A 56 3.03 -23.22 13.63
CA SER A 56 1.61 -23.58 13.58
C SER A 56 0.84 -22.61 12.70
N GLU A 57 0.02 -23.13 11.80
CA GLU A 57 -0.76 -22.32 10.84
C GLU A 57 -1.74 -21.36 11.54
N ALA A 58 -2.36 -21.82 12.64
CA ALA A 58 -3.25 -20.97 13.44
C ALA A 58 -2.48 -19.81 14.10
N ASP A 59 -1.25 -20.08 14.57
CA ASP A 59 -0.42 -19.08 15.21
C ASP A 59 0.20 -18.11 14.20
N ILE A 60 0.49 -18.56 12.98
CA ILE A 60 0.92 -17.70 11.87
C ILE A 60 -0.14 -16.63 11.59
N LEU A 61 -1.40 -17.03 11.48
CA LEU A 61 -2.51 -16.10 11.25
C LEU A 61 -2.67 -15.10 12.42
N LYS A 62 -2.50 -15.56 13.66
CA LYS A 62 -2.57 -14.70 14.85
C LYS A 62 -1.42 -13.69 14.87
N ALA A 63 -0.20 -14.13 14.61
CA ALA A 63 0.98 -13.26 14.51
C ALA A 63 0.82 -12.24 13.38
N ALA A 64 0.36 -12.65 12.21
CA ALA A 64 0.12 -11.76 11.07
C ALA A 64 -0.91 -10.66 11.40
N LYS A 65 -2.01 -11.01 12.11
CA LYS A 65 -3.00 -10.02 12.57
C LYS A 65 -2.39 -9.02 13.55
N ASN A 66 -1.54 -9.48 14.47
CA ASN A 66 -0.86 -8.60 15.42
C ASN A 66 0.09 -7.63 14.72
N TYR A 67 0.88 -8.11 13.76
CA TYR A 67 1.76 -7.27 12.95
C TYR A 67 0.97 -6.22 12.16
N HIS A 68 -0.12 -6.63 11.49
CA HIS A 68 -1.00 -5.72 10.76
C HIS A 68 -1.58 -4.63 11.67
N ARG A 69 -2.09 -5.02 12.84
CA ARG A 69 -2.62 -4.08 13.84
C ARG A 69 -1.57 -3.10 14.33
N ALA A 70 -0.35 -3.58 14.61
CA ALA A 70 0.76 -2.72 15.04
C ALA A 70 1.10 -1.68 13.96
N TYR A 71 1.18 -2.10 12.70
CA TYR A 71 1.42 -1.21 11.57
C TYR A 71 0.33 -0.15 11.40
N MET A 72 -0.94 -0.54 11.46
CA MET A 72 -2.07 0.40 11.37
C MET A 72 -2.10 1.39 12.53
N THR A 73 -1.77 0.93 13.74
CA THR A 73 -1.62 1.81 14.91
C THR A 73 -0.52 2.84 14.68
N GLN A 74 0.64 2.41 14.15
CA GLN A 74 1.75 3.31 13.83
C GLN A 74 1.33 4.39 12.81
N LEU A 75 0.59 4.01 11.76
CA LEU A 75 0.07 4.96 10.77
C LEU A 75 -0.89 5.97 11.40
N SER A 76 -1.79 5.51 12.27
CA SER A 76 -2.74 6.38 12.97
C SER A 76 -2.05 7.40 13.87
N LEU A 77 -1.01 6.97 14.61
CA LEU A 77 -0.20 7.86 15.44
C LEU A 77 0.52 8.92 14.60
N LYS A 78 1.14 8.52 13.48
CA LYS A 78 1.80 9.45 12.54
C LYS A 78 0.82 10.46 11.97
N ALA A 79 -0.36 10.02 11.54
CA ALA A 79 -1.40 10.90 11.01
C ALA A 79 -1.90 11.89 12.07
N SER A 80 -2.09 11.43 13.31
CA SER A 80 -2.51 12.28 14.42
C SER A 80 -1.45 13.36 14.74
N ALA A 81 -0.17 13.00 14.76
CA ALA A 81 0.92 13.95 14.94
C ALA A 81 0.95 15.01 13.82
N ALA A 82 0.82 14.59 12.56
CA ALA A 82 0.78 15.51 11.42
C ALA A 82 -0.42 16.47 11.46
N ARG A 83 -1.58 16.02 11.93
CA ARG A 83 -2.75 16.90 12.11
C ARG A 83 -2.51 17.93 13.20
N ARG A 84 -1.91 17.53 14.33
CA ARG A 84 -1.57 18.44 15.44
C ARG A 84 -0.60 19.53 14.98
N THR A 85 0.44 19.19 14.24
CA THR A 85 1.40 20.19 13.72
C THR A 85 0.76 21.12 12.71
N LYS A 86 -0.13 20.61 11.83
CA LYS A 86 -0.89 21.46 10.90
C LYS A 86 -1.81 22.43 11.63
N ALA A 87 -2.54 21.97 12.65
CA ALA A 87 -3.41 22.82 13.45
C ALA A 87 -2.62 23.92 14.20
N ALA A 88 -1.48 23.56 14.81
CA ALA A 88 -0.60 24.53 15.46
C ALA A 88 -0.05 25.59 14.49
N LYS A 89 0.35 25.18 13.28
CA LYS A 89 0.77 26.12 12.22
C LYS A 89 -0.35 27.02 11.72
N ALA A 90 -1.60 26.54 11.72
CA ALA A 90 -2.76 27.31 11.32
C ALA A 90 -3.20 28.31 12.41
N ALA A 91 -3.04 27.96 13.70
CA ALA A 91 -3.40 28.82 14.83
C ALA A 91 -2.32 29.87 15.19
N GLY A 92 -1.07 29.67 14.74
CA GLY A 92 0.02 30.64 14.87
C GLY A 92 0.17 31.61 13.68
N ARG A 93 -0.76 31.57 12.72
CA ARG A 93 -0.96 32.58 11.66
C ARG A 93 -2.16 33.42 12.03
#